data_AF-A0A957S7J4-F1
#
_entry.id   AF-A0A957S7J4-F1
#
_cell.length_a   1.000
_cell.length_b   1.000
_cell.length_c   1.000
_cell.angle_alpha   90.00
_cell.angle_beta   90.00
_cell.angle_gamma   90.00
#
_symmetry.space_group_name_H-M   'P 1'
#
loop_
_entity.id
_entity.type
_entity.pdbx_description
1 polymer ?
#
loop_
_entity_poly.entity_id
_entity_poly.type
_entity_poly.pdbx_seq_one_letter_code
_entity_poly.pdbx_strand_id
1 'polypeptide(L)'
;MSLIEEIAARLIASGQRLATAESCTGGLVGHWLTNLPGSSRWYEGGIVAYSYAAKRTLLGVDPETLNRVGAVSAEVARQMALGVRQRLGSDYGLAVTGIAGPQGATDEKAVGLTYIAVATPTAIEVQRCQWHGTREGNKQSSADAVLRLLHDLLYAESEPSHAQQGVEAMNPHAVEALFERDGTLRPRSFVWQGRQHHVSDHGRQWRDGAVRHFLVMSMGRVWELRFHEQQLTWEVEPKTDARRVV
;
A
#
# COMPACT_ATOMS: atom_id res chain seq x y z
N MET A 1 -26.41 -5.66 1.61
CA MET A 1 -25.46 -6.63 2.15
C MET A 1 -24.72 -5.94 3.29
N SER A 2 -24.04 -6.66 4.17
CA SER A 2 -23.07 -6.05 5.09
C SER A 2 -21.81 -5.64 4.34
N LEU A 3 -21.02 -4.74 4.92
CA LEU A 3 -19.74 -4.29 4.36
C LEU A 3 -18.81 -5.46 3.98
N ILE A 4 -18.73 -6.48 4.84
CA ILE A 4 -17.87 -7.64 4.61
C ILE A 4 -18.43 -8.53 3.50
N GLU A 5 -19.76 -8.68 3.40
CA GLU A 5 -20.39 -9.41 2.29
C GLU A 5 -20.14 -8.72 0.94
N GLU A 6 -20.13 -7.40 0.90
CA GLU A 6 -19.83 -6.61 -0.31
C GLU A 6 -18.36 -6.77 -0.74
N ILE A 7 -17.43 -6.62 0.21
CA ILE A 7 -15.99 -6.90 -0.02
C ILE A 7 -15.80 -8.33 -0.53
N ALA A 8 -16.41 -9.31 0.14
CA ALA A 8 -16.30 -10.72 -0.22
C ALA A 8 -16.84 -10.98 -1.64
N ALA A 9 -18.03 -10.46 -1.95
CA ALA A 9 -18.63 -10.61 -3.27
C ALA A 9 -17.73 -10.03 -4.36
N ARG A 10 -17.16 -8.85 -4.14
CA ARG A 10 -16.27 -8.19 -5.09
C ARG A 10 -14.97 -8.96 -5.31
N LEU A 11 -14.31 -9.41 -4.24
CA LEU A 11 -13.07 -10.18 -4.35
C LEU A 11 -13.28 -11.56 -4.97
N ILE A 12 -14.38 -12.24 -4.64
CA ILE A 12 -14.74 -13.52 -5.27
C ILE A 12 -14.99 -13.32 -6.77
N ALA A 13 -15.69 -12.26 -7.15
CA ALA A 13 -15.98 -11.97 -8.56
C ALA A 13 -14.72 -11.67 -9.39
N SER A 14 -13.71 -11.02 -8.79
CA SER A 14 -12.43 -10.74 -9.45
C SER A 14 -11.39 -11.86 -9.29
N GLY A 15 -11.68 -12.92 -8.52
CA GLY A 15 -10.73 -13.98 -8.21
C GLY A 15 -9.55 -13.51 -7.34
N GLN A 16 -9.70 -12.38 -6.65
CA GLN A 16 -8.66 -11.76 -5.84
C GLN A 16 -8.76 -12.16 -4.36
N ARG A 17 -7.63 -12.05 -3.66
CA ARG A 17 -7.51 -12.43 -2.24
C ARG A 17 -6.94 -11.29 -1.41
N LEU A 18 -7.30 -11.25 -0.13
CA LEU A 18 -6.78 -10.27 0.82
C LEU A 18 -6.09 -10.94 2.01
N ALA A 19 -5.15 -10.23 2.62
CA ALA A 19 -4.49 -10.58 3.88
C ALA A 19 -4.44 -9.40 4.86
N THR A 20 -4.27 -9.66 6.16
CA THR A 20 -4.26 -8.61 7.21
C THR A 20 -3.00 -8.60 8.07
N ALA A 21 -2.46 -7.41 8.35
CA ALA A 21 -1.40 -7.15 9.33
C ALA A 21 -1.97 -6.34 10.49
N GLU A 22 -2.12 -6.98 11.65
CA GLU A 22 -2.75 -6.36 12.80
C GLU A 22 -1.77 -6.10 13.93
N SER A 23 -1.80 -4.89 14.50
CA SER A 23 -1.09 -4.58 15.74
C SER A 23 -2.10 -4.31 16.86
N CYS A 24 -2.62 -3.09 16.98
CA CYS A 24 -3.46 -2.71 18.12
C CYS A 24 -4.83 -3.43 18.14
N THR A 25 -5.34 -3.87 16.99
CA THR A 25 -6.58 -4.64 16.84
C THR A 25 -6.44 -6.10 17.27
N GLY A 26 -5.23 -6.64 17.25
CA GLY A 26 -4.92 -7.95 17.83
C GLY A 26 -5.64 -9.14 17.19
N GLY A 27 -5.95 -9.08 15.89
CA GLY A 27 -6.65 -10.15 15.17
C GLY A 27 -8.15 -9.90 14.97
N LEU A 28 -8.66 -8.73 15.38
CA LEU A 28 -10.08 -8.38 15.28
C LEU A 28 -10.55 -8.28 13.82
N VAL A 29 -9.72 -7.76 12.91
CA VAL A 29 -10.09 -7.69 11.49
C VAL A 29 -10.21 -9.11 10.94
N GLY A 30 -9.20 -9.95 11.15
CA GLY A 30 -9.23 -11.36 10.75
C GLY A 30 -10.43 -12.11 11.34
N HIS A 31 -10.73 -11.90 12.63
CA HIS A 31 -11.90 -12.47 13.30
C HIS A 31 -13.21 -12.12 12.57
N TRP A 32 -13.44 -10.84 12.25
CA TRP A 32 -14.64 -10.42 11.54
C TRP A 32 -14.74 -11.00 10.12
N LEU A 33 -13.62 -11.05 9.38
CA LEU A 33 -13.60 -11.63 8.04
C LEU A 33 -13.93 -13.12 8.07
N THR A 34 -13.40 -13.86 9.05
CA THR A 34 -13.64 -15.30 9.19
C THR A 34 -15.04 -15.65 9.65
N ASN A 35 -15.78 -14.71 10.25
CA ASN A 35 -17.18 -14.93 10.65
C ASN A 35 -18.12 -15.03 9.43
N LEU A 36 -17.72 -14.54 8.24
CA LEU A 36 -18.48 -14.76 7.01
C LEU A 36 -18.19 -16.16 6.44
N PRO A 37 -19.21 -17.04 6.27
CA PRO A 37 -19.01 -18.35 5.68
C PRO A 37 -18.41 -18.29 4.26
N GLY A 38 -17.46 -19.18 3.98
CA GLY A 38 -16.74 -19.20 2.70
C GLY A 38 -15.62 -18.16 2.58
N SER A 39 -15.20 -17.55 3.69
CA SER A 39 -14.06 -16.64 3.78
C SER A 39 -12.76 -17.20 3.21
N SER A 40 -12.55 -18.52 3.25
CA SER A 40 -11.39 -19.19 2.64
C SER A 40 -11.21 -18.93 1.13
N ARG A 41 -12.25 -18.48 0.42
CA ARG A 41 -12.17 -18.16 -1.02
C ARG A 41 -11.50 -16.82 -1.32
N TRP A 42 -11.46 -15.90 -0.37
CA TRP A 42 -11.04 -14.51 -0.61
C TRP A 42 -10.20 -13.91 0.52
N TYR A 43 -10.10 -14.57 1.68
CA TYR A 43 -9.21 -14.21 2.77
C TYR A 43 -8.12 -15.28 2.93
N GLU A 44 -6.86 -14.87 2.77
CA GLU A 44 -5.70 -15.76 2.88
C GLU A 44 -5.34 -16.06 4.33
N GLY A 45 -5.47 -15.05 5.20
CA GLY A 45 -5.01 -15.12 6.58
C GLY A 45 -4.44 -13.78 7.04
N GLY A 46 -3.88 -13.78 8.25
CA GLY A 46 -3.36 -12.56 8.85
C GLY A 46 -2.16 -12.79 9.77
N ILE A 47 -1.41 -11.72 9.97
CA ILE A 47 -0.24 -11.67 10.84
C ILE A 47 -0.53 -10.65 11.95
N VAL A 48 -0.55 -11.10 13.19
CA VAL A 48 -0.61 -10.20 14.35
C VAL A 48 0.82 -9.81 14.77
N ALA A 49 1.26 -8.62 14.36
CA ALA A 49 2.61 -8.10 14.60
C ALA A 49 2.61 -6.97 15.64
N TYR A 50 2.48 -7.33 16.92
CA TYR A 50 2.36 -6.34 18.00
C TYR A 50 3.68 -5.61 18.31
N SER A 51 4.79 -6.34 18.45
CA SER A 51 6.10 -5.78 18.81
C SER A 51 6.88 -5.24 17.61
N TYR A 52 7.89 -4.39 17.87
CA TYR A 52 8.83 -3.93 16.83
C TYR A 52 9.53 -5.12 16.17
N ALA A 53 9.96 -6.10 16.97
CA ALA A 53 10.59 -7.32 16.48
C ALA A 53 9.64 -8.09 15.54
N ALA A 54 8.37 -8.26 15.90
CA ALA A 54 7.39 -8.94 15.06
C ALA A 54 7.11 -8.19 13.75
N LYS A 55 7.00 -6.85 13.79
CA LYS A 55 6.85 -6.01 12.58
C LYS A 55 8.02 -6.21 11.62
N ARG A 56 9.25 -6.26 12.15
CA ARG A 56 10.45 -6.52 11.35
C ARG A 56 10.49 -7.94 10.78
N THR A 57 10.36 -8.96 11.63
CA THR A 57 10.57 -10.35 11.21
C THR A 57 9.43 -10.87 10.33
N LEU A 58 8.19 -10.62 10.73
CA LEU A 58 7.00 -11.19 10.09
C LEU A 58 6.53 -10.37 8.89
N LEU A 59 6.69 -9.03 8.94
CA LEU A 59 6.18 -8.13 7.91
C LEU A 59 7.28 -7.40 7.13
N GLY A 60 8.56 -7.55 7.49
CA GLY A 60 9.65 -6.87 6.79
C GLY A 60 9.68 -5.36 6.99
N VAL A 61 9.07 -4.84 8.06
CA VAL A 61 9.14 -3.41 8.39
C VAL A 61 10.59 -3.03 8.67
N ASP A 62 11.02 -1.95 8.04
CA ASP A 62 12.39 -1.44 8.12
C ASP A 62 12.72 -0.99 9.56
N PRO A 63 13.82 -1.51 10.15
CA PRO A 63 14.29 -1.08 11.46
C PRO A 63 14.56 0.43 11.56
N GLU A 64 15.10 1.04 10.51
CA GLU A 64 15.42 2.48 10.53
C GLU A 64 14.15 3.32 10.59
N THR A 65 13.13 2.94 9.82
CA THR A 65 11.78 3.54 9.90
C THR A 65 11.19 3.42 11.30
N LEU A 66 11.24 2.22 11.91
CA LEU A 66 10.74 2.01 13.28
C LEU A 66 11.48 2.86 14.32
N ASN A 67 12.79 3.03 14.18
CA ASN A 67 13.59 3.85 15.09
C ASN A 67 13.31 5.35 14.92
N ARG A 68 13.13 5.80 13.67
CA ARG A 68 12.95 7.22 13.34
C ARG A 68 11.55 7.75 13.69
N VAL A 69 10.50 7.03 13.30
CA VAL A 69 9.10 7.52 13.44
C VAL A 69 8.25 6.69 14.38
N GLY A 70 8.76 5.57 14.86
CA GLY A 70 8.02 4.66 15.73
C GLY A 70 6.95 3.84 15.02
N ALA A 71 6.43 2.83 15.71
CA ALA A 71 5.46 1.86 15.18
C ALA A 71 4.10 2.45 14.77
N VAL A 72 3.72 3.62 15.31
CA VAL A 72 2.44 4.29 15.03
C VAL A 72 2.72 5.48 14.11
N SER A 73 2.79 5.20 12.81
CA SER A 73 3.14 6.14 11.76
C SER A 73 2.57 5.67 10.41
N ALA A 74 2.49 6.58 9.44
CA ALA A 74 2.03 6.26 8.10
C ALA A 74 3.00 5.30 7.39
N GLU A 75 4.31 5.51 7.57
CA GLU A 75 5.36 4.69 6.95
C GLU A 75 5.31 3.24 7.43
N VAL A 76 5.13 3.02 8.74
CA VAL A 76 5.00 1.67 9.29
C VAL A 76 3.71 1.01 8.82
N ALA A 77 2.58 1.73 8.81
CA ALA A 77 1.32 1.17 8.29
C ALA A 77 1.45 0.73 6.82
N ARG A 78 2.08 1.57 5.98
CA ARG A 78 2.36 1.27 4.57
C ARG A 78 3.22 0.02 4.41
N GLN A 79 4.33 -0.07 5.16
CA GLN A 79 5.23 -1.22 5.10
C GLN A 79 4.56 -2.49 5.64
N MET A 80 3.73 -2.39 6.68
CA MET A 80 2.95 -3.53 7.19
C MET A 80 1.96 -4.07 6.15
N ALA A 81 1.25 -3.17 5.45
CA ALA A 81 0.26 -3.55 4.42
C ALA A 81 0.93 -4.21 3.22
N LEU A 82 2.02 -3.63 2.72
CA LEU A 82 2.82 -4.23 1.65
C LEU A 82 3.42 -5.57 2.10
N GLY A 83 3.96 -5.61 3.32
CA GLY A 83 4.59 -6.78 3.89
C GLY A 83 3.65 -7.96 3.99
N VAL A 84 2.44 -7.79 4.52
CA VAL A 84 1.49 -8.91 4.61
C VAL A 84 1.04 -9.39 3.24
N ARG A 85 0.77 -8.45 2.31
CA ARG A 85 0.39 -8.77 0.92
C ARG A 85 1.42 -9.70 0.29
N GLN A 86 2.70 -9.34 0.41
CA GLN A 86 3.81 -10.11 -0.15
C GLN A 86 4.04 -11.44 0.56
N ARG A 87 3.96 -11.47 1.89
CA ARG A 87 4.27 -12.68 2.68
C ARG A 87 3.21 -13.76 2.56
N LEU A 88 1.95 -13.37 2.39
CA LEU A 88 0.83 -14.30 2.23
C LEU A 88 0.44 -14.49 0.75
N GLY A 89 1.03 -13.75 -0.18
CA GLY A 89 0.77 -13.92 -1.61
C GLY A 89 -0.64 -13.50 -2.02
N SER A 90 -1.20 -12.50 -1.33
CA SER A 90 -2.53 -11.96 -1.62
C SER A 90 -2.48 -10.77 -2.58
N ASP A 91 -3.61 -10.43 -3.19
CA ASP A 91 -3.75 -9.24 -4.04
C ASP A 91 -3.85 -7.95 -3.23
N TYR A 92 -4.50 -8.04 -2.07
CA TYR A 92 -4.67 -6.93 -1.13
C TYR A 92 -4.01 -7.24 0.22
N GLY A 93 -3.38 -6.23 0.82
CA GLY A 93 -2.84 -6.30 2.18
C GLY A 93 -3.36 -5.15 3.02
N LEU A 94 -4.03 -5.47 4.12
CA LEU A 94 -4.57 -4.49 5.07
C LEU A 94 -3.59 -4.37 6.24
N ALA A 95 -3.41 -3.17 6.79
CA ALA A 95 -2.65 -2.99 8.01
C ALA A 95 -3.30 -2.03 9.00
N VAL A 96 -3.13 -2.32 10.29
CA VAL A 96 -3.59 -1.46 11.38
C VAL A 96 -2.53 -1.35 12.47
N THR A 97 -2.07 -0.13 12.75
CA THR A 97 -1.12 0.17 13.83
C THR A 97 -1.52 1.44 14.58
N GLY A 98 -1.60 1.39 15.91
CA GLY A 98 -2.16 2.48 16.70
C GLY A 98 -2.00 2.32 18.20
N ILE A 99 -2.43 3.34 18.93
CA ILE A 99 -2.41 3.39 20.40
C ILE A 99 -3.84 3.20 20.89
N ALA A 100 -4.26 1.97 21.15
CA ALA A 100 -5.64 1.72 21.59
C ALA A 100 -5.95 2.32 22.97
N GLY A 101 -4.94 2.55 23.82
CA GLY A 101 -5.12 3.07 25.18
C GLY A 101 -5.36 1.97 26.23
N PRO A 102 -5.60 2.35 27.50
CA PRO A 102 -5.62 3.74 28.00
C PRO A 102 -4.22 4.36 28.15
N GLN A 103 -3.16 3.56 28.04
CA GLN A 103 -1.76 4.00 28.12
C GLN A 103 -1.11 3.98 26.74
N GLY A 104 0.14 4.48 26.66
CA GLY A 104 0.96 4.46 25.46
C GLY A 104 0.91 5.73 24.63
N ALA A 105 0.21 6.77 25.11
CA ALA A 105 0.34 8.11 24.55
C ALA A 105 1.73 8.69 24.81
N THR A 106 2.13 9.61 23.95
CA THR A 106 3.27 10.51 24.07
C THR A 106 2.80 11.92 23.81
N ASP A 107 3.64 12.93 24.07
CA ASP A 107 3.31 14.34 23.80
C ASP A 107 2.90 14.58 22.33
N GLU A 108 3.43 13.78 21.40
CA GLU A 108 3.15 13.88 19.96
C GLU A 108 2.04 12.93 19.47
N LYS A 109 1.74 11.88 20.23
CA LYS A 109 0.85 10.78 19.79
C LYS A 109 -0.12 10.40 20.89
N ALA A 110 -1.35 10.88 20.77
CA ALA A 110 -2.42 10.63 21.73
C ALA A 110 -2.95 9.19 21.68
N VAL A 111 -3.61 8.76 22.77
CA VAL A 111 -4.48 7.56 22.76
C VAL A 111 -5.53 7.71 21.67
N GLY A 112 -5.85 6.62 21.00
CA GLY A 112 -6.79 6.57 19.89
C GLY A 112 -6.19 6.91 18.54
N LEU A 113 -4.93 7.39 18.49
CA LEU A 113 -4.21 7.56 17.24
C LEU A 113 -3.97 6.20 16.59
N THR A 114 -4.49 6.01 15.39
CA THR A 114 -4.27 4.82 14.57
C THR A 114 -3.93 5.22 13.14
N TYR A 115 -3.02 4.48 12.51
CA TYR A 115 -2.82 4.49 11.07
C TYR A 115 -3.35 3.17 10.50
N ILE A 116 -4.18 3.28 9.48
CA ILE A 116 -4.68 2.16 8.68
C ILE A 116 -4.09 2.26 7.28
N ALA A 117 -3.85 1.13 6.63
CA ALA A 117 -3.38 1.10 5.26
C ALA A 117 -3.97 -0.06 4.47
N VAL A 118 -4.15 0.16 3.16
CA VAL A 118 -4.55 -0.87 2.19
C VAL A 118 -3.56 -0.84 1.04
N ALA A 119 -2.75 -1.89 0.91
CA ALA A 119 -1.98 -2.16 -0.28
C ALA A 119 -2.88 -2.88 -1.28
N THR A 120 -3.24 -2.22 -2.36
CA THR A 120 -3.94 -2.80 -3.51
C THR A 120 -2.92 -3.42 -4.48
N PRO A 121 -3.36 -4.04 -5.59
CA PRO A 121 -2.45 -4.49 -6.63
C PRO A 121 -1.51 -3.40 -7.16
N THR A 122 -1.99 -2.16 -7.25
CA THR A 122 -1.36 -1.04 -7.98
C THR A 122 -0.92 0.12 -7.08
N ALA A 123 -1.50 0.28 -5.90
CA ALA A 123 -1.27 1.42 -5.02
C ALA A 123 -1.25 1.00 -3.54
N ILE A 124 -0.86 1.94 -2.66
CA ILE A 124 -1.01 1.75 -1.21
C ILE A 124 -1.60 3.03 -0.64
N GLU A 125 -2.80 2.93 -0.11
CA GLU A 125 -3.46 4.01 0.58
C GLU A 125 -3.25 3.92 2.09
N VAL A 126 -3.05 5.07 2.74
CA VAL A 126 -2.81 5.18 4.17
C VAL A 126 -3.66 6.30 4.74
N GLN A 127 -4.39 6.03 5.82
CA GLN A 127 -5.17 7.04 6.53
C GLN A 127 -4.74 7.15 7.99
N ARG A 128 -4.68 8.39 8.48
CA ARG A 128 -4.53 8.70 9.90
C ARG A 128 -5.91 8.86 10.53
N CYS A 129 -6.16 8.13 11.61
CA CYS A 129 -7.40 8.18 12.37
C CYS A 129 -7.12 8.62 13.80
N GLN A 130 -8.07 9.33 14.41
CA GLN A 130 -8.01 9.71 15.82
C GLN A 130 -9.33 9.34 16.49
N TRP A 131 -9.27 8.32 17.35
CA TRP A 131 -10.43 7.82 18.08
C TRP A 131 -10.45 8.37 19.52
N HIS A 132 -11.64 8.40 20.11
CA HIS A 132 -11.87 8.93 21.46
C HIS A 132 -12.63 7.94 22.35
N GLY A 133 -12.64 6.66 21.96
CA GLY A 133 -13.35 5.60 22.66
C GLY A 133 -12.51 4.91 23.72
N THR A 134 -13.08 3.86 24.31
CA THR A 134 -12.37 2.93 25.18
C THR A 134 -11.30 2.16 24.39
N ARG A 135 -10.42 1.40 25.08
CA ARG A 135 -9.47 0.51 24.40
C ARG A 135 -10.16 -0.40 23.38
N GLU A 136 -11.29 -0.98 23.75
CA GLU A 136 -12.06 -1.85 22.87
C GLU A 136 -12.74 -1.06 21.75
N GLY A 137 -13.35 0.09 22.05
CA GLY A 137 -13.96 0.96 21.05
C GLY A 137 -12.95 1.42 19.98
N ASN A 138 -11.75 1.84 20.40
CA ASN A 138 -10.68 2.25 19.49
C ASN A 138 -10.22 1.11 18.57
N LYS A 139 -10.19 -0.13 19.09
CA LYS A 139 -9.90 -1.32 18.27
C LYS A 139 -11.00 -1.57 17.23
N GLN A 140 -12.26 -1.51 17.65
CA GLN A 140 -13.41 -1.72 16.76
C GLN A 140 -13.46 -0.64 15.66
N SER A 141 -13.34 0.64 16.01
CA SER A 141 -13.29 1.74 15.03
C SER A 141 -12.13 1.60 14.06
N SER A 142 -10.95 1.17 14.54
CA SER A 142 -9.79 0.95 13.66
C SER A 142 -10.00 -0.22 12.69
N ALA A 143 -10.63 -1.31 13.16
CA ALA A 143 -10.94 -2.47 12.34
C ALA A 143 -12.03 -2.15 11.30
N ASP A 144 -13.06 -1.40 11.67
CA ASP A 144 -14.11 -0.97 10.74
C ASP A 144 -13.54 -0.01 9.68
N ALA A 145 -12.72 0.95 10.09
CA ALA A 145 -12.14 1.94 9.19
C ALA A 145 -11.25 1.30 8.10
N VAL A 146 -10.44 0.29 8.42
CA VAL A 146 -9.60 -0.37 7.39
C VAL A 146 -10.45 -1.20 6.40
N LEU A 147 -11.58 -1.76 6.84
CA LEU A 147 -12.51 -2.46 5.96
C LEU A 147 -13.27 -1.49 5.07
N ARG A 148 -13.68 -0.33 5.58
CA ARG A 148 -14.28 0.74 4.76
C ARG A 148 -13.31 1.26 3.71
N LEU A 149 -12.05 1.49 4.09
CA LEU A 149 -11.03 1.90 3.14
C LEU A 149 -10.84 0.87 2.02
N LEU A 150 -10.78 -0.43 2.35
CA LEU A 150 -10.72 -1.47 1.33
C LEU A 150 -11.96 -1.45 0.42
N HIS A 151 -13.14 -1.36 1.01
CA HIS A 151 -14.40 -1.29 0.27
C HIS A 151 -14.38 -0.12 -0.71
N ASP A 152 -14.09 1.10 -0.25
CA ASP A 152 -14.08 2.29 -1.09
C ASP A 152 -13.11 2.14 -2.27
N LEU A 153 -11.95 1.52 -2.06
CA LEU A 153 -10.99 1.24 -3.13
C LEU A 153 -11.49 0.21 -4.14
N LEU A 154 -12.14 -0.87 -3.67
CA LEU A 154 -12.70 -1.90 -4.54
C LEU A 154 -13.83 -1.39 -5.45
N TYR A 155 -14.59 -0.40 -4.98
CA TYR A 155 -15.73 0.17 -5.70
C TYR A 155 -15.38 1.45 -6.47
N ALA A 156 -14.31 2.16 -6.10
CA ALA A 156 -13.73 3.20 -6.95
C ALA A 156 -13.26 2.64 -8.31
N GLU A 157 -12.87 1.36 -8.37
CA GLU A 157 -12.50 0.65 -9.60
C GLU A 157 -13.72 0.20 -10.46
N SER A 158 -14.96 0.46 -10.04
CA SER A 158 -16.18 -0.13 -10.63
C SER A 158 -17.13 0.83 -11.36
N GLU A 159 -16.92 2.14 -11.28
CA GLU A 159 -17.73 3.11 -12.03
C GLU A 159 -17.25 3.17 -13.50
N PRO A 160 -18.08 2.79 -14.50
CA PRO A 160 -17.79 3.15 -15.88
C PRO A 160 -17.93 4.67 -16.00
N SER A 161 -16.79 5.35 -16.09
CA SER A 161 -16.72 6.81 -16.17
C SER A 161 -17.66 7.39 -17.25
N HIS A 162 -18.78 7.94 -16.83
CA HIS A 162 -19.52 8.97 -17.57
C HIS A 162 -19.40 10.30 -16.80
N ALA A 163 -18.17 10.79 -16.73
CA ALA A 163 -17.74 12.17 -16.47
C ALA A 163 -16.21 12.08 -16.34
N GLN A 164 -15.40 12.42 -17.35
CA GLN A 164 -15.16 13.81 -17.77
C GLN A 164 -15.61 14.82 -16.71
N GLN A 165 -14.71 15.10 -15.77
CA GLN A 165 -14.42 16.39 -15.12
C GLN A 165 -14.08 16.17 -13.64
N GLY A 166 -12.85 16.52 -13.26
CA GLY A 166 -12.37 16.46 -11.89
C GLY A 166 -10.95 15.91 -11.73
N VAL A 167 -10.05 16.18 -12.69
CA VAL A 167 -8.61 15.93 -12.50
C VAL A 167 -8.03 17.11 -11.74
N GLU A 168 -7.83 16.96 -10.44
CA GLU A 168 -6.97 17.81 -9.60
C GLU A 168 -6.33 16.89 -8.55
N ALA A 169 -5.03 16.65 -8.48
CA ALA A 169 -3.88 17.06 -9.28
C ALA A 169 -2.89 15.88 -9.19
N MET A 170 -2.98 14.95 -10.16
CA MET A 170 -2.14 13.76 -10.17
C MET A 170 -0.82 14.13 -10.83
N ASN A 171 0.27 13.93 -10.10
CA ASN A 171 1.64 14.03 -10.58
C ASN A 171 1.72 13.47 -12.02
N PRO A 172 2.14 14.25 -13.04
CA PRO A 172 1.96 13.93 -14.47
C PRO A 172 2.62 12.63 -14.96
N HIS A 173 3.31 11.92 -14.07
CA HIS A 173 4.26 10.85 -14.32
C HIS A 173 4.07 9.64 -13.39
N ALA A 174 2.85 9.17 -13.15
CA ALA A 174 2.63 7.97 -12.33
C ALA A 174 3.41 6.77 -12.90
N VAL A 175 4.20 6.06 -12.09
CA VAL A 175 5.01 4.90 -12.49
C VAL A 175 4.62 3.68 -11.67
N GLU A 176 4.31 2.58 -12.34
CA GLU A 176 4.16 1.25 -11.76
C GLU A 176 5.52 0.54 -11.77
N ALA A 177 6.00 0.07 -10.62
CA ALA A 177 7.28 -0.64 -10.51
C ALA A 177 7.20 -1.82 -9.54
N LEU A 178 7.95 -2.88 -9.83
CA LEU A 178 8.10 -4.05 -8.95
C LEU A 178 9.43 -4.03 -8.22
N PHE A 179 9.45 -4.53 -6.98
CA PHE A 179 10.70 -4.95 -6.35
C PHE A 179 10.91 -6.44 -6.65
N GLU A 180 12.02 -6.77 -7.29
CA GLU A 180 12.48 -8.15 -7.46
C GLU A 180 12.94 -8.73 -6.11
N ARG A 181 13.10 -10.06 -6.05
CA ARG A 181 13.39 -10.79 -4.80
C ARG A 181 14.72 -10.40 -4.15
N ASP A 182 15.63 -9.84 -4.94
CA ASP A 182 16.92 -9.30 -4.51
C ASP A 182 16.86 -7.82 -4.07
N GLY A 183 15.67 -7.22 -4.07
CA GLY A 183 15.45 -5.81 -3.73
C GLY A 183 15.61 -4.83 -4.90
N THR A 184 15.82 -5.33 -6.12
CA THR A 184 15.94 -4.49 -7.33
C THR A 184 14.59 -3.90 -7.72
N LEU A 185 14.49 -2.58 -7.78
CA LEU A 185 13.28 -1.88 -8.25
C LEU A 185 13.24 -1.90 -9.79
N ARG A 186 12.09 -2.23 -10.37
CA ARG A 186 11.93 -2.43 -11.82
C ARG A 186 10.61 -1.86 -12.34
N PRO A 187 10.65 -0.72 -13.07
CA PRO A 187 9.46 -0.12 -13.67
C PRO A 187 8.79 -1.05 -14.70
N ARG A 188 7.45 -1.08 -14.72
CA ARG A 188 6.62 -1.87 -15.65
C ARG A 188 5.74 -1.02 -16.54
N SER A 189 5.20 0.07 -16.01
CA SER A 189 4.40 1.01 -16.79
C SER A 189 4.53 2.41 -16.22
N PHE A 190 4.22 3.43 -17.02
CA PHE A 190 4.16 4.81 -16.55
C PHE A 190 3.14 5.62 -17.34
N VAL A 191 2.66 6.73 -16.77
CA VAL A 191 1.82 7.71 -17.45
C VAL A 191 2.68 8.86 -17.92
N TRP A 192 2.51 9.28 -19.17
CA TRP A 192 3.14 10.48 -19.69
C TRP A 192 2.14 11.25 -20.53
N GLN A 193 1.95 12.53 -20.23
CA GLN A 193 0.97 13.40 -20.92
C GLN A 193 -0.43 12.76 -20.99
N GLY A 194 -0.86 12.11 -19.91
CA GLY A 194 -2.18 11.46 -19.82
C GLY A 194 -2.31 10.13 -20.57
N ARG A 195 -1.25 9.61 -21.19
CA ARG A 195 -1.23 8.31 -21.87
C ARG A 195 -0.45 7.28 -21.08
N GLN A 196 -0.95 6.05 -20.99
CA GLN A 196 -0.23 4.93 -20.38
C GLN A 196 0.81 4.33 -21.35
N HIS A 197 2.00 4.10 -20.83
CA HIS A 197 3.16 3.54 -21.50
C HIS A 197 3.57 2.25 -20.81
N HIS A 198 3.54 1.11 -21.51
CA HIS A 198 4.09 -0.14 -21.01
C HIS A 198 5.59 -0.23 -21.30
N VAL A 199 6.38 -0.64 -20.31
CA VAL A 199 7.82 -0.84 -20.47
C VAL A 199 8.07 -2.11 -21.26
N SER A 200 8.63 -1.98 -22.46
CA SER A 200 8.94 -3.10 -23.34
C SER A 200 10.37 -3.63 -23.17
N ASP A 201 11.29 -2.81 -22.66
CA ASP A 201 12.68 -3.19 -22.42
C ASP A 201 13.32 -2.33 -21.31
N HIS A 202 14.35 -2.87 -20.64
CA HIS A 202 15.08 -2.19 -19.56
C HIS A 202 16.54 -1.96 -19.97
N GLY A 203 16.94 -0.70 -19.97
CA GLY A 203 18.32 -0.29 -20.21
C GLY A 203 19.12 -0.14 -18.92
N ARG A 204 20.10 0.77 -18.94
CA ARG A 204 20.98 1.06 -17.80
C ARG A 204 20.17 1.59 -16.62
N GLN A 205 20.53 1.10 -15.43
CA GLN A 205 20.06 1.61 -14.15
C GLN A 205 21.26 2.11 -13.36
N TRP A 206 21.13 3.25 -12.69
CA TRP A 206 22.19 3.79 -11.84
C TRP A 206 21.59 4.62 -10.70
N ARG A 207 22.43 5.04 -9.77
CA ARG A 207 22.05 5.86 -8.62
C ARG A 207 22.88 7.13 -8.60
N ASP A 208 22.23 8.26 -8.38
CA ASP A 208 22.86 9.56 -8.13
C ASP A 208 22.31 10.11 -6.81
N GLY A 209 23.11 10.03 -5.74
CA GLY A 209 22.65 10.32 -4.38
C GLY A 209 21.45 9.47 -3.95
N ALA A 210 20.34 10.13 -3.62
CA ALA A 210 19.07 9.50 -3.21
C ALA A 210 18.09 9.27 -4.38
N VAL A 211 18.54 9.44 -5.63
CA VAL A 211 17.74 9.26 -6.82
C VAL A 211 18.18 8.00 -7.56
N ARG A 212 17.24 7.08 -7.83
CA ARG A 212 17.47 5.93 -8.72
C ARG A 212 16.99 6.27 -10.12
N HIS A 213 17.83 6.00 -11.12
CA HIS A 213 17.54 6.26 -12.51
C HIS A 213 17.32 4.95 -13.26
N PHE A 214 16.31 4.93 -14.11
CA PHE A 214 15.91 3.79 -14.92
C PHE A 214 15.77 4.23 -16.38
N LEU A 215 16.63 3.73 -17.26
CA LEU A 215 16.34 3.81 -18.69
C LEU A 215 15.41 2.66 -19.09
N VAL A 216 14.31 2.99 -19.76
CA VAL A 216 13.37 2.01 -20.28
C VAL A 216 12.98 2.34 -21.71
N MET A 217 12.53 1.33 -22.43
CA MET A 217 11.89 1.50 -23.73
C MET A 217 10.38 1.41 -23.58
N SER A 218 9.65 2.29 -24.25
CA SER A 218 8.20 2.15 -24.45
C SER A 218 7.80 2.79 -25.77
N MET A 219 6.98 2.07 -26.55
CA MET A 219 6.48 2.52 -27.87
C MET A 219 7.60 3.01 -28.80
N GLY A 220 8.75 2.32 -28.81
CA GLY A 220 9.89 2.64 -29.68
C GLY A 220 10.69 3.89 -29.27
N ARG A 221 10.45 4.45 -28.07
CA ARG A 221 11.20 5.59 -27.52
C ARG A 221 11.90 5.20 -26.21
N VAL A 222 13.04 5.83 -25.96
CA VAL A 222 13.78 5.73 -24.69
C VAL A 222 13.21 6.75 -23.70
N TRP A 223 12.99 6.30 -22.47
CA TRP A 223 12.52 7.10 -21.36
C TRP A 223 13.48 6.95 -20.19
N GLU A 224 13.69 8.03 -19.46
CA GLU A 224 14.31 8.00 -18.15
C GLU A 224 13.23 8.16 -17.08
N LEU A 225 13.14 7.20 -16.17
CA LEU A 225 12.35 7.35 -14.94
C LEU A 225 13.30 7.56 -13.77
N ARG A 226 13.02 8.55 -12.95
CA ARG A 226 13.78 8.87 -11.74
C ARG A 226 12.91 8.64 -10.53
N PHE A 227 13.38 7.82 -9.60
CA PHE A 227 12.72 7.56 -8.34
C PHE A 227 13.46 8.26 -7.21
N HIS A 228 12.80 9.22 -6.57
CA HIS A 228 13.34 9.99 -5.44
C HIS A 228 13.03 9.23 -4.15
N GLU A 229 13.99 8.51 -3.59
CA GLU A 229 13.75 7.56 -2.50
C GLU A 229 13.25 8.21 -1.20
N GLN A 230 13.64 9.46 -0.93
CA GLN A 230 13.22 10.20 0.26
C GLN A 230 11.77 10.69 0.18
N GLN A 231 11.34 11.10 -1.01
CA GLN A 231 10.00 11.65 -1.26
C GLN A 231 9.03 10.60 -1.79
N LEU A 232 9.56 9.44 -2.19
CA LEU A 232 8.84 8.32 -2.81
C LEU A 232 8.06 8.74 -4.06
N THR A 233 8.60 9.71 -4.79
CA THR A 233 8.03 10.28 -6.01
C THR A 233 8.79 9.81 -7.25
N TRP A 234 8.09 9.85 -8.38
CA TRP A 234 8.65 9.58 -9.69
C TRP A 234 8.68 10.83 -10.56
N GLU A 235 9.76 10.97 -11.31
CA GLU A 235 9.84 11.84 -12.49
C GLU A 235 10.01 10.95 -13.72
N VAL A 236 9.42 11.34 -14.84
CA VAL A 236 9.58 10.67 -16.13
C VAL A 236 10.05 11.72 -17.11
N GLU A 237 10.97 11.37 -18.01
CA GLU A 237 11.43 12.27 -19.05
C GLU A 237 11.72 11.48 -20.34
N PRO A 238 11.22 11.90 -21.50
CA PRO A 238 11.62 11.30 -22.77
C PRO A 238 13.08 11.67 -23.07
N LYS A 239 13.91 10.69 -23.44
CA LYS A 239 15.26 11.00 -23.93
C LYS A 239 15.17 11.38 -25.40
N THR A 240 15.63 12.59 -25.71
CA THR A 240 15.62 13.16 -27.06
C THR A 240 16.65 12.56 -28.01
N ASP A 241 17.46 11.59 -27.58
CA ASP A 241 18.47 10.99 -28.45
C ASP A 241 18.66 9.49 -28.21
N ALA A 242 18.39 8.68 -29.23
CA ALA A 242 18.60 7.23 -29.24
C ALA A 242 20.07 6.84 -29.54
N ARG A 243 21.01 7.79 -29.44
CA ARG A 243 22.43 7.58 -29.73
C ARG A 243 23.30 8.05 -28.58
N ARG A 244 23.48 7.19 -27.58
CA ARG A 244 24.73 6.93 -26.83
C ARG A 244 24.39 6.22 -25.52
N VAL A 245 24.28 4.89 -25.56
CA VAL A 245 24.77 4.03 -24.47
C VAL A 245 25.09 2.66 -25.09
N VAL A 246 26.34 2.49 -25.51
CA VAL A 246 27.02 1.18 -25.46
C VAL A 246 27.82 1.18 -24.15
#